data_AF-A0A218QBN7-F1
#
_entry.id   AF-A0A218QBN7-F1
#
_cell.length_a   1.000
_cell.length_b   1.000
_cell.length_c   1.000
_cell.angle_alpha   90.00
_cell.angle_beta   90.00
_cell.angle_gamma   90.00
#
_symmetry.space_group_name_H-M   'P 1'
#
loop_
_entity.id
_entity.type
_entity.pdbx_description
1 polymer ?
#
loop_
_entity_poly.entity_id
_entity_poly.type
_entity_poly.pdbx_seq_one_letter_code
_entity_poly.pdbx_strand_id
1 'polypeptide(L)'
;MYLKICVLRYSHGSVRRQNVPPVTSFFLYRTFCILFYICGEMSQLSDNDIYQEVGKIVANFRILECYECAQAVMQWLAENNIERKVVIIKTKKRKEYFILSTRLEQRGISDSITENGKHYGVEVRGRVFDNLSSDGLTREDWFNDFHCPSEQFIIEDSDKL
;
A
#
# COMPACT_ATOMS: atom_id res chain seq x y z
N MET A 1 -14.05 28.04 -8.58
CA MET A 1 -14.34 27.82 -7.15
C MET A 1 -13.60 28.89 -6.37
N TYR A 2 -14.32 29.83 -5.75
CA TYR A 2 -13.76 31.10 -5.28
C TYR A 2 -13.01 30.94 -3.93
N LEU A 3 -11.75 31.34 -3.90
CA LEU A 3 -10.97 31.44 -2.66
C LEU A 3 -11.38 32.73 -1.92
N LYS A 4 -12.13 32.60 -0.82
CA LYS A 4 -12.43 33.71 0.08
C LYS A 4 -11.22 33.95 0.99
N ILE A 5 -10.44 34.98 0.67
CA ILE A 5 -9.38 35.48 1.55
C ILE A 5 -10.05 36.35 2.61
N CYS A 6 -10.15 35.86 3.85
CA CYS A 6 -10.64 36.64 4.98
C CYS A 6 -9.46 37.41 5.61
N VAL A 7 -9.34 38.70 5.29
CA VAL A 7 -8.36 39.59 5.92
C VAL A 7 -8.98 40.18 7.19
N LEU A 8 -8.61 39.68 8.37
CA LEU A 8 -8.97 40.31 9.63
C LEU A 8 -8.02 41.50 9.89
N ARG A 9 -8.52 42.72 9.67
CA ARG A 9 -7.90 43.97 10.16
C ARG A 9 -8.23 44.14 11.65
N TYR A 10 -7.22 44.09 12.52
CA TYR A 10 -7.36 44.62 13.88
C TYR A 10 -6.97 46.10 13.90
N SER A 11 -7.94 46.95 14.26
CA SER A 11 -7.75 48.37 14.52
C SER A 11 -7.40 48.55 15.99
N HIS A 12 -6.21 49.09 16.30
CA HIS A 12 -5.84 49.48 17.66
C HIS A 12 -5.90 51.00 17.78
N GLY A 13 -6.90 51.51 18.52
CA GLY A 13 -6.94 52.88 19.00
C GLY A 13 -5.87 53.09 20.08
N SER A 14 -5.17 54.23 19.99
CA SER A 14 -4.11 54.67 20.90
C SER A 14 -4.60 55.83 21.75
N VAL A 15 -4.42 55.74 23.08
CA VAL A 15 -4.33 56.90 23.97
C VAL A 15 -2.96 56.85 24.67
N ARG A 16 -2.20 57.93 24.43
CA ARG A 16 -0.91 58.38 25.02
C ARG A 16 -1.01 58.48 26.56
N ARG A 17 0.04 58.56 27.40
CA ARG A 17 1.52 58.68 27.38
C ARG A 17 1.92 58.51 28.86
N GLN A 18 3.09 57.94 29.18
CA GLN A 18 4.15 58.63 29.95
C GLN A 18 5.35 57.71 30.26
N ASN A 19 6.53 58.24 29.91
CA ASN A 19 7.86 58.09 30.51
C ASN A 19 8.71 56.82 30.27
N VAL A 20 9.89 57.09 29.69
CA VAL A 20 11.05 56.24 29.38
C VAL A 20 12.04 56.29 30.57
N PRO A 21 12.88 55.26 30.79
CA PRO A 21 14.33 55.40 30.51
C PRO A 21 14.96 54.13 29.85
N PRO A 22 16.25 54.16 29.43
CA PRO A 22 16.74 53.46 28.24
C PRO A 22 17.41 52.09 28.49
N VAL A 23 17.26 51.26 27.46
CA VAL A 23 18.18 50.28 26.83
C VAL A 23 19.36 49.73 27.66
N THR A 24 19.28 48.44 28.01
CA THR A 24 20.41 47.52 27.87
C THR A 24 19.95 46.35 27.00
N SER A 25 20.62 46.24 25.85
CA SER A 25 20.50 45.17 24.85
C SER A 25 20.74 43.79 25.48
N PHE A 26 19.90 42.80 25.16
CA PHE A 26 20.34 41.52 24.60
C PHE A 26 19.11 40.75 24.07
N PHE A 27 19.27 40.23 22.86
CA PHE A 27 18.30 39.59 22.00
C PHE A 27 17.44 38.49 22.68
N LEU A 28 16.13 38.64 22.62
CA LEU A 28 15.16 37.54 22.79
C LEU A 28 14.81 36.98 21.41
N TYR A 29 15.42 35.88 20.98
CA TYR A 29 14.78 35.01 19.99
C TYR A 29 13.94 33.97 20.72
N ARG A 30 12.66 34.33 20.90
CA ARG A 30 11.57 33.39 21.12
C ARG A 30 11.45 32.52 19.88
N THR A 31 12.01 31.31 19.90
CA THR A 31 11.64 30.26 18.95
C THR A 31 10.26 29.76 19.33
N PHE A 32 9.23 30.40 18.80
CA PHE A 32 7.88 29.86 18.80
C PHE A 32 7.80 28.74 17.78
N CYS A 33 7.33 27.58 18.23
CA CYS A 33 7.02 26.41 17.44
C CYS A 33 6.22 26.77 16.19
N ILE A 34 6.72 26.40 15.02
CA ILE A 34 5.89 26.19 13.83
C ILE A 34 5.86 24.68 13.61
N LEU A 35 5.03 23.99 14.38
CA LEU A 35 4.51 22.69 13.98
C LEU A 35 3.59 22.96 12.78
N PHE A 36 4.15 22.85 11.58
CA PHE A 36 3.37 22.68 10.36
C PHE A 36 2.65 21.33 10.45
N TYR A 37 1.52 21.30 11.15
CA TYR A 37 0.54 20.24 10.97
C TYR A 37 -0.13 20.52 9.62
N ILE A 38 0.47 20.05 8.54
CA ILE A 38 -0.26 19.84 7.29
C ILE A 38 -1.23 18.71 7.61
N CYS A 39 -2.41 19.07 8.12
CA CYS A 39 -3.58 18.21 8.13
C CYS A 39 -4.01 18.12 6.67
N GLY A 40 -3.26 17.34 5.88
CA GLY A 40 -3.74 16.84 4.61
C GLY A 40 -4.93 15.96 4.94
N GLU A 41 -6.10 16.37 4.48
CA GLU A 41 -7.29 15.55 4.47
C GLU A 41 -6.93 14.26 3.72
N MET A 42 -6.61 13.20 4.46
CA MET A 42 -6.42 11.86 3.90
C MET A 42 -7.78 11.41 3.41
N SER A 43 -8.09 11.72 2.15
CA SER A 43 -9.19 11.08 1.45
C SER A 43 -8.94 9.57 1.53
N GLN A 44 -9.69 8.86 2.35
CA GLN A 44 -9.60 7.41 2.39
C GLN A 44 -9.97 6.91 0.99
N LEU A 45 -9.01 6.29 0.31
CA LEU A 45 -9.25 5.68 -1.00
C LEU A 45 -10.38 4.66 -0.85
N SER A 46 -11.32 4.67 -1.79
CA SER A 46 -12.36 3.64 -1.81
C SER A 46 -11.73 2.29 -2.15
N ASP A 47 -12.37 1.18 -1.75
CA ASP A 47 -11.89 -0.16 -2.06
C ASP A 47 -11.66 -0.34 -3.57
N ASN A 48 -12.55 0.22 -4.40
CA ASN A 48 -12.40 0.18 -5.85
C ASN A 48 -11.15 0.94 -6.33
N ASP A 49 -10.87 2.12 -5.79
CA ASP A 49 -9.67 2.88 -6.15
C ASP A 49 -8.40 2.12 -5.76
N ILE A 50 -8.40 1.48 -4.58
CA ILE A 50 -7.30 0.63 -4.12
C ILE A 50 -7.09 -0.53 -5.10
N TYR A 51 -8.16 -1.23 -5.49
CA TYR A 51 -8.05 -2.36 -6.42
C TYR A 51 -7.54 -1.93 -7.80
N GLN A 52 -7.99 -0.78 -8.30
CA GLN A 52 -7.52 -0.27 -9.59
C GLN A 52 -6.03 0.09 -9.55
N GLU A 53 -5.56 0.74 -8.49
CA GLU A 53 -4.14 1.08 -8.36
C GLU A 53 -3.25 -0.17 -8.16
N VAL A 54 -3.68 -1.12 -7.32
CA VAL A 54 -2.96 -2.39 -7.16
C VAL A 54 -2.94 -3.17 -8.48
N GLY A 55 -4.05 -3.21 -9.21
CA GLY A 55 -4.13 -3.85 -10.51
C GLY A 55 -3.16 -3.26 -11.54
N LYS A 56 -2.98 -1.94 -11.55
CA LYS A 56 -1.98 -1.27 -12.40
C LYS A 56 -0.56 -1.69 -12.06
N ILE A 57 -0.24 -1.86 -10.78
CA ILE A 57 1.08 -2.33 -10.33
C ILE A 57 1.30 -3.77 -10.80
N VAL A 58 0.35 -4.65 -10.48
CA VAL A 58 0.37 -6.09 -10.82
C VAL A 58 0.57 -6.33 -12.31
N ALA A 59 -0.08 -5.54 -13.17
CA ALA A 59 -0.01 -5.69 -14.63
C ALA A 59 1.41 -5.54 -15.22
N ASN A 60 2.39 -5.04 -14.47
CA ASN A 60 3.77 -4.91 -14.91
C ASN A 60 4.62 -6.17 -14.69
N PHE A 61 4.09 -7.16 -13.98
CA PHE A 61 4.83 -8.38 -13.62
C PHE A 61 4.40 -9.56 -14.49
N ARG A 62 5.35 -10.42 -14.81
CA ARG A 62 5.18 -11.61 -15.64
C ARG A 62 5.11 -12.87 -14.78
N ILE A 63 4.92 -14.01 -15.45
CA ILE A 63 5.07 -15.34 -14.82
C ILE A 63 6.47 -15.43 -14.18
N LEU A 64 6.56 -16.10 -13.02
CA LEU A 64 7.75 -16.22 -12.15
C LEU A 64 8.12 -14.99 -11.31
N GLU A 65 7.49 -13.82 -11.51
CA GLU A 65 7.80 -12.59 -10.76
C GLU A 65 6.84 -12.32 -9.58
N CYS A 66 6.30 -13.39 -8.98
CA CYS A 66 5.31 -13.27 -7.90
C CYS A 66 5.86 -12.57 -6.64
N TYR A 67 7.14 -12.79 -6.32
CA TYR A 67 7.77 -12.19 -5.15
C TYR A 67 7.96 -10.68 -5.32
N GLU A 68 8.52 -10.25 -6.45
CA GLU A 68 8.73 -8.86 -6.82
C GLU A 68 7.39 -8.11 -6.93
N CYS A 69 6.37 -8.76 -7.51
CA CYS A 69 5.01 -8.24 -7.55
C CYS A 69 4.48 -7.99 -6.13
N ALA A 70 4.61 -8.97 -5.24
CA ALA A 70 4.16 -8.82 -3.84
C ALA A 70 4.94 -7.71 -3.12
N GLN A 71 6.25 -7.54 -3.37
CA GLN A 71 7.03 -6.43 -2.83
C GLN A 71 6.50 -5.07 -3.29
N ALA A 72 6.25 -4.90 -4.58
CA ALA A 72 5.77 -3.63 -5.13
C ALA A 72 4.38 -3.27 -4.59
N VAL A 73 3.45 -4.23 -4.53
CA VAL A 73 2.12 -4.02 -3.96
C VAL A 73 2.21 -3.69 -2.47
N MET A 74 3.01 -4.44 -1.70
CA MET A 74 3.25 -4.14 -0.29
C MET A 74 3.86 -2.74 -0.11
N GLN A 75 4.83 -2.34 -0.93
CA GLN A 75 5.41 -1.01 -0.82
C GLN A 75 4.35 0.08 -1.01
N TRP A 76 3.59 0.01 -2.11
CA TRP A 76 2.57 1.02 -2.41
C TRP A 76 1.49 1.10 -1.33
N LEU A 77 1.01 -0.04 -0.83
CA LEU A 77 0.03 -0.07 0.27
C LEU A 77 0.57 0.59 1.55
N ALA A 78 1.90 0.61 1.75
CA ALA A 78 2.52 1.12 2.99
C ALA A 78 2.58 2.63 2.95
N GLU A 79 3.03 3.15 1.81
CA GLU A 79 3.06 4.58 1.50
C GLU A 79 1.67 5.22 1.63
N ASN A 80 0.61 4.44 1.35
CA ASN A 80 -0.79 4.87 1.46
C ASN A 80 -1.47 4.52 2.80
N ASN A 81 -0.75 3.95 3.77
CA ASN A 81 -1.28 3.53 5.07
C ASN A 81 -2.49 2.57 4.99
N ILE A 82 -2.46 1.63 4.03
CA ILE A 82 -3.51 0.64 3.81
C ILE A 82 -3.13 -0.68 4.47
N GLU A 83 -4.05 -1.23 5.27
CA GLU A 83 -3.92 -2.54 5.88
C GLU A 83 -3.88 -3.65 4.81
N ARG A 84 -3.02 -4.64 5.02
CA ARG A 84 -2.73 -5.69 4.07
C ARG A 84 -2.16 -6.92 4.76
N LYS A 85 -2.13 -8.02 4.02
CA LYS A 85 -1.56 -9.28 4.50
C LYS A 85 -0.93 -10.04 3.35
N VAL A 86 0.27 -10.57 3.54
CA VAL A 86 0.90 -11.48 2.57
C VAL A 86 0.31 -12.86 2.78
N VAL A 87 -0.09 -13.48 1.69
CA VAL A 87 -0.54 -14.88 1.66
C VAL A 87 0.43 -15.65 0.77
N ILE A 88 0.98 -16.74 1.29
CA ILE A 88 1.96 -17.57 0.59
C ILE A 88 1.38 -18.97 0.49
N ILE A 89 1.35 -19.53 -0.71
CA ILE A 89 1.17 -20.96 -0.90
C ILE A 89 2.50 -21.61 -1.12
N LYS A 90 2.70 -22.78 -0.49
CA LYS A 90 3.88 -23.59 -0.66
C LYS A 90 3.48 -25.02 -0.91
N THR A 91 4.14 -25.69 -1.84
CA THR A 91 3.96 -27.14 -2.00
C THR A 91 4.36 -27.86 -0.71
N LYS A 92 3.60 -28.89 -0.32
CA LYS A 92 3.87 -29.61 0.93
C LYS A 92 5.14 -30.47 0.85
N LYS A 93 5.50 -30.93 -0.35
CA LYS A 93 6.65 -31.81 -0.57
C LYS A 93 7.91 -31.00 -0.91
N ARG A 94 9.00 -31.24 -0.17
CA ARG A 94 10.28 -30.51 -0.29
C ARG A 94 10.93 -30.46 -1.69
N LYS A 95 10.58 -31.38 -2.59
CA LYS A 95 11.16 -31.47 -3.95
C LYS A 95 10.14 -31.18 -5.05
N GLU A 96 8.98 -30.67 -4.67
CA GLU A 96 7.91 -30.31 -5.61
C GLU A 96 7.95 -28.81 -5.79
N TYR A 97 8.51 -28.36 -6.91
CA TYR A 97 8.70 -26.91 -7.15
C TYR A 97 7.73 -26.33 -8.16
N PHE A 98 6.97 -27.21 -8.84
CA PHE A 98 6.08 -26.84 -9.90
C PHE A 98 4.69 -26.56 -9.34
N ILE A 99 4.23 -25.35 -9.60
CA ILE A 99 2.84 -24.94 -9.42
C ILE A 99 2.31 -24.53 -10.79
N LEU A 100 1.09 -24.95 -11.10
CA LEU A 100 0.31 -24.56 -12.27
C LEU A 100 -0.90 -23.74 -11.82
N SER A 101 -1.47 -22.97 -12.74
CA SER A 101 -2.64 -22.12 -12.50
C SER A 101 -3.74 -22.48 -13.48
N THR A 102 -4.91 -22.86 -12.96
CA THR A 102 -6.10 -23.20 -13.72
C THR A 102 -6.48 -22.09 -14.69
N ARG A 103 -6.45 -20.83 -14.25
CA ARG A 103 -6.81 -19.69 -15.11
C ARG A 103 -5.83 -19.47 -16.27
N LEU A 104 -4.55 -19.83 -16.10
CA LEU A 104 -3.56 -19.80 -17.18
C LEU A 104 -3.75 -20.98 -18.13
N GLU A 105 -4.02 -22.17 -17.61
CA GLU A 105 -4.29 -23.37 -18.41
C GLU A 105 -5.52 -23.18 -19.30
N GLN A 106 -6.58 -22.54 -18.79
CA GLN A 106 -7.76 -22.16 -19.58
C GLN A 106 -7.45 -21.19 -20.72
N ARG A 107 -6.34 -20.46 -20.64
CA ARG A 107 -5.82 -19.57 -21.71
C ARG A 107 -4.80 -20.27 -22.62
N GLY A 108 -4.57 -21.56 -22.42
CA GLY A 108 -3.62 -22.36 -23.19
C GLY A 108 -2.17 -22.24 -22.72
N ILE A 109 -1.93 -21.72 -21.50
CA ILE A 109 -0.59 -21.59 -20.90
C ILE A 109 -0.48 -22.63 -19.79
N SER A 110 0.31 -23.68 -20.01
CA SER A 110 0.58 -24.76 -19.05
C SER A 110 1.98 -24.69 -18.45
N ASP A 111 2.58 -23.50 -18.45
CA ASP A 111 3.91 -23.27 -17.87
C ASP A 111 3.82 -23.20 -16.35
N SER A 112 4.90 -23.60 -15.67
CA SER A 112 4.95 -23.44 -14.22
C SER A 112 5.07 -21.99 -13.82
N ILE A 113 4.33 -21.60 -12.78
CA ILE A 113 4.33 -20.24 -12.24
C ILE A 113 5.36 -20.03 -11.13
N THR A 114 6.09 -21.07 -10.73
CA THR A 114 7.13 -21.03 -9.69
C THR A 114 8.33 -21.91 -10.03
N GLU A 115 9.50 -21.53 -9.54
CA GLU A 115 10.73 -22.35 -9.63
C GLU A 115 11.14 -23.00 -8.30
N ASN A 116 10.50 -22.61 -7.20
CA ASN A 116 10.87 -23.01 -5.83
C ASN A 116 9.68 -23.59 -5.04
N GLY A 117 8.54 -23.80 -5.70
CA GLY A 117 7.31 -24.31 -5.08
C GLY A 117 6.63 -23.33 -4.12
N LYS A 118 6.90 -22.02 -4.24
CA LYS A 118 6.26 -20.97 -3.45
C LYS A 118 5.67 -19.90 -4.36
N HIS A 119 4.40 -19.57 -4.14
CA HIS A 119 3.73 -18.48 -4.84
C HIS A 119 3.18 -17.47 -3.84
N TYR A 120 3.29 -16.18 -4.18
CA TYR A 120 3.03 -15.07 -3.28
C TYR A 120 1.83 -14.27 -3.79
N GLY A 121 0.93 -13.94 -2.87
CA GLY A 121 -0.17 -13.00 -3.08
C GLY A 121 -0.24 -11.98 -1.95
N VAL A 122 -0.88 -10.85 -2.22
CA VAL A 122 -1.15 -9.81 -1.23
C VAL A 122 -2.66 -9.65 -1.09
N GLU A 123 -3.17 -9.90 0.09
CA GLU A 123 -4.56 -9.68 0.45
C GLU A 123 -4.76 -8.24 0.93
N VAL A 124 -5.69 -7.54 0.29
CA VAL A 124 -6.14 -6.20 0.66
C VAL A 124 -7.65 -6.12 0.50
N ARG A 125 -8.34 -5.65 1.55
CA ARG A 125 -9.82 -5.50 1.56
C ARG A 125 -10.56 -6.75 1.05
N GLY A 126 -10.12 -7.95 1.45
CA GLY A 126 -10.77 -9.22 1.08
C GLY A 126 -10.49 -9.74 -0.34
N ARG A 127 -9.60 -9.09 -1.10
CA ARG A 127 -9.11 -9.58 -2.40
C ARG A 127 -7.63 -9.90 -2.35
N VAL A 128 -7.24 -11.00 -2.97
CA VAL A 128 -5.85 -11.42 -3.13
C VAL A 128 -5.37 -11.04 -4.54
N PHE A 129 -4.28 -10.28 -4.59
CA PHE A 129 -3.61 -9.87 -5.81
C PHE A 129 -2.28 -10.61 -5.93
N ASP A 130 -2.00 -11.13 -7.12
CA ASP A 130 -0.73 -11.73 -7.51
C ASP A 130 -0.39 -11.32 -8.95
N ASN A 131 0.80 -11.67 -9.43
CA ASN A 131 1.27 -11.36 -10.79
C ASN A 131 0.39 -11.97 -11.91
N LEU A 132 -0.63 -12.77 -11.59
CA LEU A 132 -1.52 -13.40 -12.56
C LEU A 132 -2.89 -12.72 -12.63
N SER A 133 -3.20 -11.80 -11.71
CA SER A 133 -4.55 -11.26 -11.53
C SER A 133 -4.57 -9.79 -11.16
N SER A 134 -4.71 -8.93 -12.17
CA SER A 134 -4.87 -7.47 -11.99
C SER A 134 -6.15 -7.09 -11.23
N ASP A 135 -7.22 -7.87 -11.36
CA ASP A 135 -8.51 -7.55 -10.74
C ASP A 135 -8.62 -8.06 -9.28
N GLY A 136 -7.63 -8.85 -8.86
CA GLY A 136 -7.66 -9.62 -7.63
C GLY A 136 -8.74 -10.70 -7.62
N LEU A 137 -8.52 -11.76 -6.85
CA LEU A 137 -9.49 -12.82 -6.62
C LEU A 137 -9.98 -12.81 -5.18
N THR A 138 -11.10 -13.48 -4.92
CA THR A 138 -11.41 -13.85 -3.53
C THR A 138 -10.33 -14.80 -3.02
N ARG A 139 -10.16 -14.87 -1.71
CA ARG A 139 -9.16 -15.78 -1.11
C ARG A 139 -9.42 -17.25 -1.44
N GLU A 140 -10.69 -17.64 -1.53
CA GLU A 140 -11.10 -19.00 -1.91
C GLU A 140 -10.79 -19.29 -3.38
N ASP A 141 -11.18 -18.40 -4.30
CA ASP A 141 -10.88 -18.57 -5.72
C ASP A 141 -9.38 -18.57 -5.99
N TRP A 142 -8.62 -17.74 -5.27
CA TRP A 142 -7.17 -17.71 -5.36
C TRP A 142 -6.54 -19.03 -4.92
N PHE A 143 -7.00 -19.62 -3.82
CA PHE A 143 -6.50 -20.91 -3.36
C PHE A 143 -6.85 -22.05 -4.32
N ASN A 144 -8.07 -22.05 -4.86
CA ASN A 144 -8.56 -23.10 -5.76
C ASN A 144 -7.98 -23.02 -7.19
N ASP A 145 -7.26 -21.94 -7.52
CA ASP A 145 -6.65 -21.78 -8.84
C ASP A 145 -5.40 -22.63 -9.03
N PHE A 146 -4.70 -23.01 -7.96
CA PHE A 146 -3.37 -23.60 -8.08
C PHE A 146 -3.37 -25.12 -7.98
N HIS A 147 -2.56 -25.74 -8.85
CA HIS A 147 -2.35 -27.18 -8.88
C HIS A 147 -0.86 -27.53 -8.76
N CYS A 148 -0.59 -28.65 -8.12
CA CYS A 148 0.75 -29.22 -8.02
C CYS A 148 0.64 -30.76 -8.10
N PRO A 149 1.71 -31.49 -8.45
CA PRO A 149 1.64 -32.95 -8.60
C PRO A 149 1.05 -33.72 -7.40
N SER A 150 1.14 -33.16 -6.19
CA SER A 150 0.56 -33.78 -4.99
C SER A 150 -0.83 -33.26 -4.60
N GLU A 151 -1.31 -32.18 -5.22
CA GLU A 151 -2.52 -31.43 -4.85
C GLU A 151 -2.53 -31.05 -3.35
N GLN A 152 -1.35 -30.83 -2.77
CA GLN A 152 -1.18 -30.51 -1.36
C GLN A 152 -0.34 -29.26 -1.16
N PHE A 153 -0.99 -28.24 -0.61
CA PHE A 153 -0.37 -26.97 -0.26
C PHE A 153 -0.36 -26.72 1.25
N ILE A 154 0.62 -25.95 1.68
CA ILE A 154 0.67 -25.28 2.97
C ILE A 154 0.39 -23.80 2.70
N ILE A 155 -0.56 -23.23 3.43
CA ILE A 155 -0.88 -21.80 3.37
C ILE A 155 -0.24 -21.13 4.56
N GLU A 156 0.50 -20.05 4.30
CA GLU A 156 1.09 -19.22 5.32
C GLU A 156 0.64 -17.78 5.15
N ASP A 157 0.39 -17.16 6.29
CA ASP A 157 0.01 -15.76 6.41
C ASP A 157 1.16 -15.00 7.05
N SER A 158 1.50 -13.83 6.51
CA SER A 158 2.58 -13.00 7.03
C SER A 158 2.28 -11.51 6.88
N ASP A 159 2.70 -10.71 7.86
CA ASP A 159 2.66 -9.25 7.76
C ASP A 159 3.89 -8.68 7.03
N LYS A 160 4.86 -9.56 6.72
CA LYS A 160 6.15 -9.23 6.11
C LYS A 160 6.44 -10.14 4.92
N LEU A 161 7.18 -9.61 3.95
CA LEU A 161 7.71 -10.39 2.83
C LEU A 161 9.14 -10.87 3.12
#